data_AF-A0A2G8SBV5-F1
#
_entry.id   AF-A0A2G8SBV5-F1
#
_cell.length_a   1.000
_cell.length_b   1.000
_cell.length_c   1.000
_cell.angle_alpha   90.00
_cell.angle_beta   90.00
_cell.angle_gamma   90.00
#
_symmetry.space_group_name_H-M   'P 1'
#
loop_
_entity.id
_entity.type
_entity.pdbx_description
1 polymer ?
#
loop_
_entity_poly.entity_id
_entity_poly.type
_entity_poly.pdbx_seq_one_letter_code
_entity_poly.pdbx_strand_id
1 'polypeptide(L)'
;MDIREPELWENGQYLLEGDPVDNTAYSEAARKAQASKMLRLMANRAPRKDISASQLATNGSTPYLWRFGFPFKEEYALEYARRHSLKIEIVEADREAFDGREVLDFSETDDTWLEDEEIASFLICASQSLMMEDLRSRCGLQLDVGRPFTYDWDGLVSLWSNYDIRDKFRFCGRSNYGKVMKILEEAMNEGKQQPDSFGQWWYDWDNAVGVFQSVD
;
A
#
# COMPACT_ATOMS: atom_id res chain seq x y z
N MET A 1 27.72 32.34 -5.01
CA MET A 1 27.64 30.87 -4.96
C MET A 1 26.17 30.57 -5.07
N ASP A 2 25.75 30.09 -6.24
CA ASP A 2 24.37 30.16 -6.68
C ASP A 2 23.46 29.27 -5.83
N ILE A 3 22.35 29.83 -5.37
CA ILE A 3 21.33 29.15 -4.58
C ILE A 3 20.56 28.26 -5.56
N ARG A 4 21.15 27.12 -5.93
CA ARG A 4 20.45 26.09 -6.72
C ARG A 4 19.37 25.53 -5.83
N GLU A 5 18.11 25.63 -6.25
CA GLU A 5 16.95 24.94 -5.65
C GLU A 5 17.30 23.46 -5.44
N PRO A 6 17.76 23.05 -4.23
CA PRO A 6 18.40 21.74 -4.04
C PRO A 6 17.46 20.57 -4.34
N GLU A 7 16.16 20.79 -4.21
CA GLU A 7 15.09 19.88 -4.57
C GLU A 7 15.00 19.58 -6.09
N LEU A 8 15.61 20.40 -6.95
CA LEU A 8 15.63 20.18 -8.40
C LEU A 8 16.91 19.52 -8.92
N TRP A 9 17.77 19.03 -8.02
CA TRP A 9 19.03 18.39 -8.38
C TRP A 9 19.18 17.03 -7.69
N GLU A 10 19.82 16.10 -8.40
CA GLU A 10 20.25 14.81 -7.85
C GLU A 10 21.61 14.46 -8.46
N ASN A 11 22.63 14.21 -7.63
CA ASN A 11 23.97 13.80 -8.09
C ASN A 11 24.57 14.70 -9.19
N GLY A 12 24.30 16.01 -9.14
CA GLY A 12 24.78 16.99 -10.11
C GLY A 12 23.96 17.11 -11.39
N GLN A 13 22.91 16.30 -11.56
CA GLN A 13 21.97 16.37 -12.68
C GLN A 13 20.76 17.25 -12.32
N TYR A 14 20.37 18.15 -13.23
CA TYR A 14 19.15 18.93 -13.11
C TYR A 14 17.94 18.06 -13.49
N LEU A 15 16.96 17.99 -12.60
CA LEU A 15 15.85 17.05 -12.71
C LEU A 15 14.82 17.45 -13.77
N LEU A 16 14.75 18.72 -14.16
CA LEU A 16 13.85 19.23 -15.18
C LEU A 16 14.54 19.47 -16.54
N GLU A 17 15.74 18.92 -16.74
CA GLU A 17 16.41 19.02 -18.04
C GLU A 17 15.54 18.36 -19.13
N GLY A 18 15.17 19.16 -20.13
CA GLY A 18 14.39 18.69 -21.28
C GLY A 18 15.24 17.91 -22.28
N ASP A 19 14.59 17.02 -23.03
CA ASP A 19 15.23 16.34 -24.15
C ASP A 19 15.50 17.36 -25.28
N PRO A 20 16.73 17.40 -25.83
CA PRO A 20 17.08 18.35 -26.88
C PRO A 20 16.39 18.07 -28.24
N VAL A 21 15.84 16.87 -28.42
CA VAL A 21 15.15 16.41 -29.63
C VAL A 21 13.63 16.45 -29.45
N ASP A 22 13.13 16.14 -28.24
CA ASP A 22 11.71 16.18 -27.89
C ASP A 22 11.45 17.18 -26.75
N ASN A 23 10.92 18.35 -27.10
CA ASN A 23 10.65 19.43 -26.14
C ASN A 23 9.54 19.13 -25.12
N THR A 24 8.86 17.99 -25.24
CA THR A 24 7.83 17.53 -24.28
C THR A 24 8.37 16.51 -23.27
N ALA A 25 9.57 15.98 -23.51
CA ALA A 25 10.17 14.94 -22.68
C ALA A 25 11.32 15.48 -21.83
N TYR A 26 11.60 14.80 -20.72
CA TYR A 26 12.84 14.97 -19.97
C TYR A 26 13.98 14.21 -20.65
N SER A 27 15.18 14.76 -20.58
CA SER A 27 16.40 14.09 -21.04
C SER A 27 16.55 12.71 -20.38
N GLU A 28 17.25 11.79 -21.03
CA GLU A 28 17.54 10.48 -20.42
C GLU A 28 18.28 10.63 -19.08
N ALA A 29 19.19 11.62 -18.99
CA ALA A 29 19.93 11.91 -17.77
C ALA A 29 19.00 12.40 -16.64
N ALA A 30 18.08 13.34 -16.94
CA ALA A 30 17.07 13.79 -16.00
C ALA A 30 16.18 12.64 -15.53
N ARG A 31 15.68 11.77 -16.43
CA ARG A 31 14.86 10.61 -16.04
C ARG A 31 15.59 9.65 -15.12
N LYS A 32 16.87 9.35 -15.40
CA LYS A 32 17.70 8.51 -14.51
C LYS A 32 17.92 9.16 -13.14
N ALA A 33 18.14 10.48 -13.11
CA ALA A 33 18.31 11.22 -11.87
C ALA A 33 17.00 11.29 -11.06
N GLN A 34 15.85 11.47 -11.72
CA GLN A 34 14.54 11.42 -11.09
C GLN A 34 14.27 10.05 -10.45
N ALA A 35 14.56 8.96 -11.18
CA ALA A 35 14.43 7.59 -10.66
C ALA A 35 15.39 7.32 -9.48
N SER A 36 16.66 7.72 -9.62
CA SER A 36 17.67 7.62 -8.53
C SER A 36 17.21 8.37 -7.28
N LYS A 37 16.69 9.59 -7.46
CA LYS A 37 16.18 10.39 -6.35
C LYS A 37 15.00 9.71 -5.68
N MET A 38 14.04 9.18 -6.45
CA MET A 38 12.90 8.45 -5.87
C MET A 38 13.34 7.26 -5.02
N LEU A 39 14.27 6.44 -5.53
CA LEU A 39 14.83 5.31 -4.78
C LEU A 39 15.52 5.76 -3.48
N ARG A 40 16.26 6.87 -3.52
CA ARG A 40 16.87 7.47 -2.32
C ARG A 40 15.81 7.94 -1.32
N LEU A 41 14.76 8.62 -1.78
CA LEU A 41 13.67 9.08 -0.92
C LEU A 41 12.98 7.90 -0.22
N MET A 42 12.75 6.79 -0.93
CA MET A 42 12.20 5.54 -0.39
C MET A 42 13.14 4.91 0.64
N ALA A 43 14.44 4.82 0.33
CA ALA A 43 15.44 4.29 1.26
C ALA A 43 15.51 5.10 2.57
N ASN A 44 15.41 6.43 2.50
CA ASN A 44 15.42 7.30 3.68
C ASN A 44 14.11 7.21 4.51
N ARG A 45 13.06 6.64 3.93
CA ARG A 45 11.74 6.42 4.56
C ARG A 45 11.41 4.94 4.70
N ALA A 46 12.44 4.09 4.77
CA ALA A 46 12.29 2.65 4.92
C ALA A 46 11.42 2.26 6.12
N PRO A 47 10.80 1.06 6.08
CA PRO A 47 9.93 0.57 7.14
C PRO A 47 10.62 0.50 8.49
N ARG A 48 9.89 0.82 9.56
CA ARG A 48 10.45 0.92 10.91
C ARG A 48 9.69 0.05 11.89
N LYS A 49 10.39 -0.54 12.85
CA LYS A 49 9.74 -1.25 13.97
C LYS A 49 8.98 -0.28 14.87
N ASP A 50 9.53 0.91 15.06
CA ASP A 50 9.00 1.95 15.94
C ASP A 50 9.07 3.33 15.27
N ILE A 51 8.20 4.24 15.71
CA ILE A 51 8.26 5.67 15.39
C ILE A 51 8.50 6.47 16.68
N SER A 52 9.08 7.66 16.55
CA SER A 52 9.33 8.52 17.69
C SER A 52 8.05 9.21 18.18
N ALA A 53 8.04 9.63 19.45
CA ALA A 53 6.90 10.33 20.02
C ALA A 53 6.57 11.65 19.29
N SER A 54 7.56 12.31 18.69
CA SER A 54 7.35 13.54 17.89
C SER A 54 6.66 13.28 16.55
N GLN A 55 6.62 12.03 16.10
CA GLN A 55 5.89 11.62 14.90
C GLN A 55 4.42 11.29 15.20
N LEU A 56 4.02 11.20 16.48
CA LEU A 56 2.61 11.02 16.83
C LEU A 56 1.88 12.36 16.71
N ALA A 57 0.70 12.36 16.08
CA ALA A 57 -0.10 13.56 16.02
C ALA A 57 -0.59 13.91 17.44
N THR A 58 -0.14 15.05 17.96
CA THR A 58 -0.48 15.54 19.29
C THR A 58 -0.80 17.03 19.23
N ASN A 59 -1.84 17.46 19.96
CA ASN A 59 -2.15 18.88 20.17
C ASN A 59 -2.22 19.72 18.86
N GLY A 60 -2.81 19.18 17.80
CA GLY A 60 -2.95 19.88 16.51
C GLY A 60 -1.71 19.85 15.62
N SER A 61 -0.64 19.13 15.98
CA SER A 61 0.49 18.88 15.08
C SER A 61 0.05 18.06 13.87
N THR A 62 0.65 18.35 12.71
CA THR A 62 0.44 17.63 11.45
C THR A 62 1.72 16.93 10.98
N PRO A 63 2.22 15.90 11.70
CA PRO A 63 3.38 15.15 11.26
C PRO A 63 3.07 14.41 9.94
N TYR A 64 4.10 13.98 9.22
CA TYR A 64 3.92 13.06 8.10
C TYR A 64 3.11 11.83 8.54
N LEU A 65 2.24 11.33 7.67
CA LEU A 65 1.44 10.15 7.88
C LEU A 65 2.33 8.90 7.88
N TRP A 66 2.25 8.16 8.98
CA TRP A 66 2.81 6.82 9.12
C TRP A 66 1.71 5.85 9.48
N ARG A 67 1.72 4.67 8.87
CA ARG A 67 0.77 3.59 9.16
C ARG A 67 1.49 2.36 9.67
N PHE A 68 1.01 1.78 10.75
CA PHE A 68 1.48 0.51 11.26
C PHE A 68 0.62 -0.61 10.70
N GLY A 69 1.24 -1.59 10.05
CA GLY A 69 0.50 -2.63 9.37
C GLY A 69 1.39 -3.65 8.67
N PHE A 70 0.74 -4.48 7.86
CA PHE A 70 1.35 -5.56 7.10
C PHE A 70 1.23 -5.25 5.60
N PRO A 71 2.34 -5.09 4.87
CA PRO A 71 2.28 -4.83 3.45
C PRO A 71 1.81 -6.08 2.70
N PHE A 72 1.17 -5.89 1.55
CA PHE A 72 0.75 -6.98 0.67
C PHE A 72 0.86 -6.57 -0.79
N LYS A 73 0.92 -7.57 -1.67
CA LYS A 73 0.83 -7.39 -3.12
C LYS A 73 -0.58 -7.64 -3.62
N GLU A 74 -0.99 -7.04 -4.72
CA GLU A 74 -2.35 -7.22 -5.22
C GLU A 74 -2.67 -8.70 -5.52
N GLU A 75 -1.71 -9.45 -6.05
CA GLU A 75 -1.90 -10.87 -6.35
C GLU A 75 -2.16 -11.67 -5.07
N TYR A 76 -1.56 -11.26 -3.95
CA TYR A 76 -1.80 -11.90 -2.66
C TYR A 76 -3.28 -11.79 -2.23
N ALA A 77 -3.91 -10.63 -2.45
CA ALA A 77 -5.31 -10.43 -2.08
C ALA A 77 -6.23 -11.34 -2.90
N LEU A 78 -5.94 -11.51 -4.20
CA LEU A 78 -6.65 -12.43 -5.07
C LEU A 78 -6.51 -13.88 -4.60
N GLU A 79 -5.28 -14.32 -4.32
CA GLU A 79 -5.06 -15.68 -3.81
C GLU A 79 -5.68 -15.90 -2.43
N TYR A 80 -5.68 -14.87 -1.56
CA TYR A 80 -6.37 -14.93 -0.28
C TYR A 80 -7.86 -15.15 -0.48
N ALA A 81 -8.50 -14.37 -1.36
CA ALA A 81 -9.91 -14.53 -1.68
C ALA A 81 -10.24 -15.93 -2.23
N ARG A 82 -9.36 -16.48 -3.09
CA ARG A 82 -9.44 -17.86 -3.60
C ARG A 82 -9.36 -18.89 -2.48
N ARG A 83 -8.34 -18.81 -1.60
CA ARG A 83 -8.11 -19.77 -0.49
C ARG A 83 -9.24 -19.79 0.54
N HIS A 84 -9.84 -18.63 0.80
CA HIS A 84 -10.91 -18.47 1.79
C HIS A 84 -12.31 -18.56 1.17
N SER A 85 -12.44 -18.89 -0.12
CA SER A 85 -13.71 -18.96 -0.86
C SER A 85 -14.59 -17.74 -0.61
N LEU A 86 -13.99 -16.54 -0.66
CA LEU A 86 -14.72 -15.30 -0.47
C LEU A 86 -15.69 -15.07 -1.63
N LYS A 87 -16.83 -14.45 -1.35
CA LYS A 87 -17.94 -14.32 -2.29
C LYS A 87 -18.34 -12.88 -2.48
N ILE A 88 -18.74 -12.54 -3.71
CA ILE A 88 -19.32 -11.24 -4.03
C ILE A 88 -20.55 -11.42 -4.91
N GLU A 89 -21.57 -10.60 -4.65
CA GLU A 89 -22.74 -10.51 -5.52
C GLU A 89 -22.39 -9.73 -6.80
N ILE A 90 -22.78 -10.27 -7.94
CA ILE A 90 -22.59 -9.63 -9.25
C ILE A 90 -23.87 -8.87 -9.59
N VAL A 91 -23.71 -7.57 -9.79
CA VAL A 91 -24.81 -6.68 -10.20
C VAL A 91 -25.35 -7.12 -11.55
N GLU A 92 -26.67 -6.97 -11.76
CA GLU A 92 -27.35 -7.48 -12.96
C GLU A 92 -26.69 -7.04 -14.28
N ALA A 93 -26.16 -5.82 -14.32
CA ALA A 93 -25.50 -5.26 -15.49
C ALA A 93 -24.21 -6.00 -15.89
N ASP A 94 -23.51 -6.60 -14.92
CA ASP A 94 -22.19 -7.21 -15.15
C ASP A 94 -22.29 -8.72 -15.32
N ARG A 95 -23.46 -9.34 -15.04
CA ARG A 95 -23.63 -10.80 -15.04
C ARG A 95 -23.24 -11.44 -16.36
N GLU A 96 -23.46 -10.79 -17.50
CA GLU A 96 -23.06 -11.32 -18.82
C GLU A 96 -21.55 -11.56 -18.92
N ALA A 97 -20.73 -10.67 -18.33
CA ALA A 97 -19.27 -10.84 -18.28
C ALA A 97 -18.83 -11.96 -17.33
N PHE A 98 -19.72 -12.42 -16.44
CA PHE A 98 -19.49 -13.51 -15.50
C PHE A 98 -20.37 -14.73 -15.81
N ASP A 99 -20.60 -15.05 -17.09
CA ASP A 99 -21.39 -16.22 -17.55
C ASP A 99 -22.82 -16.32 -16.95
N GLY A 100 -23.43 -15.17 -16.67
CA GLY A 100 -24.76 -15.06 -16.07
C GLY A 100 -24.80 -15.30 -14.55
N ARG A 101 -23.65 -15.40 -13.86
CA ARG A 101 -23.57 -15.67 -12.42
C ARG A 101 -24.13 -14.49 -11.61
N GLU A 102 -24.91 -14.82 -10.57
CA GLU A 102 -25.39 -13.83 -9.59
C GLU A 102 -24.41 -13.64 -8.43
N VAL A 103 -23.64 -14.68 -8.13
CA VAL A 103 -22.62 -14.69 -7.08
C VAL A 103 -21.35 -15.28 -7.66
N LEU A 104 -20.24 -14.58 -7.49
CA LEU A 104 -18.92 -15.08 -7.79
C LEU A 104 -18.30 -15.64 -6.51
N ASP A 105 -17.94 -16.91 -6.53
CA ASP A 105 -17.07 -17.54 -5.53
C ASP A 105 -15.63 -17.48 -6.05
N PHE A 106 -14.75 -16.78 -5.32
CA PHE A 106 -13.38 -16.60 -5.76
C PHE A 106 -12.62 -17.92 -5.88
N SER A 107 -13.00 -18.98 -5.16
CA SER A 107 -12.36 -20.29 -5.29
C SER A 107 -12.57 -20.96 -6.65
N GLU A 108 -13.50 -20.46 -7.45
CA GLU A 108 -13.77 -20.92 -8.82
C GLU A 108 -13.03 -20.09 -9.89
N THR A 109 -12.37 -18.99 -9.49
CA THR A 109 -11.57 -18.16 -10.41
C THR A 109 -10.23 -18.82 -10.72
N ASP A 110 -9.79 -18.73 -11.97
CA ASP A 110 -8.44 -19.10 -12.39
C ASP A 110 -7.77 -17.96 -13.16
N ASP A 111 -6.54 -18.17 -13.62
CA ASP A 111 -5.73 -17.11 -14.21
C ASP A 111 -6.19 -16.72 -15.63
N THR A 112 -7.08 -17.49 -16.27
CA THR A 112 -7.63 -17.11 -17.59
C THR A 112 -8.55 -15.91 -17.49
N TRP A 113 -9.19 -15.71 -16.34
CA TRP A 113 -10.02 -14.54 -16.06
C TRP A 113 -9.20 -13.24 -15.98
N LEU A 114 -7.88 -13.34 -15.78
CA LEU A 114 -6.98 -12.20 -15.72
C LEU A 114 -6.48 -11.77 -17.12
N GLU A 115 -6.82 -12.51 -18.18
CA GLU A 115 -6.48 -12.14 -19.56
C GLU A 115 -7.33 -10.98 -20.09
N ASP A 116 -8.54 -10.80 -19.54
CA ASP A 116 -9.40 -9.64 -19.81
C ASP A 116 -9.11 -8.53 -18.78
N GLU A 117 -8.76 -7.33 -19.25
CA GLU A 117 -8.32 -6.22 -18.41
C GLU A 117 -9.43 -5.70 -17.48
N GLU A 118 -10.68 -5.69 -17.94
CA GLU A 118 -11.81 -5.19 -17.15
C GLU A 118 -12.16 -6.19 -16.04
N ILE A 119 -12.21 -7.48 -16.38
CA ILE A 119 -12.41 -8.56 -15.41
C ILE A 119 -11.23 -8.62 -14.41
N ALA A 120 -9.99 -8.50 -14.87
CA ALA A 120 -8.81 -8.49 -14.01
C ALA A 120 -8.88 -7.33 -12.99
N SER A 121 -9.17 -6.12 -13.45
CA SER A 121 -9.34 -4.94 -12.60
C SER A 121 -10.45 -5.15 -11.56
N PHE A 122 -11.59 -5.73 -11.98
CA PHE A 122 -12.68 -6.06 -11.05
C PHE A 122 -12.22 -7.07 -9.99
N LEU A 123 -11.62 -8.19 -10.40
CA LEU A 123 -11.19 -9.26 -9.49
C LEU A 123 -10.16 -8.77 -8.47
N ILE A 124 -9.21 -7.93 -8.91
CA ILE A 124 -8.22 -7.31 -8.02
C ILE A 124 -8.90 -6.40 -7.00
N CYS A 125 -9.73 -5.45 -7.45
CA CYS A 125 -10.44 -4.53 -6.55
C CYS A 125 -11.36 -5.24 -5.55
N ALA A 126 -12.13 -6.22 -6.04
CA ALA A 126 -13.07 -6.99 -5.24
C ALA A 126 -12.34 -7.87 -4.22
N SER A 127 -11.27 -8.57 -4.62
CA SER A 127 -10.50 -9.42 -3.71
C SER A 127 -9.83 -8.63 -2.58
N GLN A 128 -9.27 -7.45 -2.86
CA GLN A 128 -8.74 -6.56 -1.82
C GLN A 128 -9.82 -6.14 -0.82
N SER A 129 -11.00 -5.75 -1.33
CA SER A 129 -12.12 -5.32 -0.50
C SER A 129 -12.63 -6.46 0.40
N LEU A 130 -12.81 -7.66 -0.16
CA LEU A 130 -13.26 -8.85 0.57
C LEU A 130 -12.22 -9.33 1.58
N MET A 131 -10.93 -9.34 1.22
CA MET A 131 -9.84 -9.66 2.16
C MET A 131 -9.89 -8.70 3.36
N MET A 132 -10.03 -7.40 3.13
CA MET A 132 -10.11 -6.42 4.20
C MET A 132 -11.34 -6.62 5.09
N GLU A 133 -12.50 -6.94 4.51
CA GLU A 133 -13.72 -7.25 5.26
C GLU A 133 -13.56 -8.51 6.14
N ASP A 134 -13.02 -9.59 5.57
CA ASP A 134 -12.75 -10.82 6.32
C ASP A 134 -11.76 -10.58 7.45
N LEU A 135 -10.65 -9.88 7.20
CA LEU A 135 -9.66 -9.55 8.22
C LEU A 135 -10.24 -8.67 9.33
N ARG A 136 -11.09 -7.69 8.99
CA ARG A 136 -11.81 -6.85 9.98
C ARG A 136 -12.71 -7.71 10.86
N SER A 137 -13.44 -8.66 10.27
CA SER A 137 -14.31 -9.61 10.98
C SER A 137 -13.49 -10.50 11.93
N ARG A 138 -12.41 -11.10 11.43
CA ARG A 138 -11.51 -11.98 12.22
C ARG A 138 -10.85 -11.23 13.38
N CYS A 139 -10.41 -9.99 13.15
CA CYS A 139 -9.76 -9.18 14.19
C CYS A 139 -10.74 -8.54 15.18
N GLY A 140 -12.00 -8.34 14.78
CA GLY A 140 -12.98 -7.55 15.53
C GLY A 140 -12.56 -6.07 15.66
N LEU A 141 -11.84 -5.55 14.67
CA LEU A 141 -11.32 -4.18 14.65
C LEU A 141 -11.48 -3.55 13.28
N GLN A 142 -11.63 -2.22 13.26
CA GLN A 142 -11.55 -1.46 12.03
C GLN A 142 -10.09 -1.38 11.56
N LEU A 143 -9.82 -2.04 10.45
CA LEU A 143 -8.59 -1.97 9.68
C LEU A 143 -8.76 -1.02 8.50
N ASP A 144 -7.70 -0.35 8.10
CA ASP A 144 -7.70 0.55 6.95
C ASP A 144 -6.76 0.00 5.87
N VAL A 145 -6.98 0.40 4.62
CA VAL A 145 -6.01 0.19 3.55
C VAL A 145 -5.08 1.40 3.52
N GLY A 146 -3.78 1.15 3.55
CA GLY A 146 -2.74 2.16 3.36
C GLY A 146 -1.96 1.92 2.08
N ARG A 147 -1.15 2.90 1.68
CA ARG A 147 -0.28 2.81 0.50
C ARG A 147 1.17 2.97 0.94
N PRO A 148 1.92 1.88 1.14
CA PRO A 148 3.29 1.96 1.63
C PRO A 148 4.18 2.68 0.60
N PHE A 149 5.01 3.63 1.04
CA PHE A 149 5.91 4.40 0.17
C PHE A 149 7.10 3.56 -0.30
N THR A 150 6.82 2.66 -1.25
CA THR A 150 7.73 1.72 -1.88
C THR A 150 7.16 1.28 -3.23
N TYR A 151 7.98 0.62 -4.05
CA TYR A 151 7.55 -0.09 -5.25
C TYR A 151 7.42 -1.60 -5.06
N ASP A 152 7.82 -2.13 -3.91
CA ASP A 152 7.84 -3.58 -3.66
C ASP A 152 6.48 -4.14 -3.23
N TRP A 153 5.58 -3.27 -2.80
CA TRP A 153 4.29 -3.60 -2.19
C TRP A 153 3.20 -2.65 -2.69
N ASP A 154 2.04 -3.21 -3.00
CA ASP A 154 0.94 -2.46 -3.62
C ASP A 154 -0.02 -1.88 -2.58
N GLY A 155 -0.13 -2.55 -1.43
CA GLY A 155 -1.03 -2.14 -0.35
C GLY A 155 -0.50 -2.43 1.05
N LEU A 156 -1.19 -1.88 2.04
CA LEU A 156 -0.92 -2.09 3.46
C LEU A 156 -2.22 -2.36 4.21
N VAL A 157 -2.30 -3.49 4.90
CA VAL A 157 -3.34 -3.71 5.93
C VAL A 157 -2.93 -2.91 7.16
N SER A 158 -3.49 -1.72 7.30
CA SER A 158 -3.17 -0.75 8.35
C SER A 158 -4.01 -1.00 9.60
N LEU A 159 -3.34 -1.37 10.69
CA LEU A 159 -3.97 -1.49 12.01
C LEU A 159 -4.28 -0.11 12.59
N TRP A 160 -3.33 0.82 12.50
CA TRP A 160 -3.49 2.21 12.94
C TRP A 160 -2.51 3.15 12.25
N SER A 161 -2.83 4.44 12.28
CA SER A 161 -1.94 5.52 11.89
C SER A 161 -1.30 6.19 13.10
N ASN A 162 -0.26 6.99 12.88
CA ASN A 162 0.30 7.87 13.90
C ASN A 162 -0.68 8.97 14.38
N TYR A 163 -1.82 9.13 13.70
CA TYR A 163 -2.90 10.02 14.09
C TYR A 163 -3.93 9.37 15.01
N ASP A 164 -4.24 8.08 14.80
CA ASP A 164 -5.33 7.39 15.50
C ASP A 164 -4.87 6.32 16.50
N ILE A 165 -3.58 5.98 16.55
CA ILE A 165 -3.05 4.87 17.38
C ILE A 165 -3.49 4.96 18.83
N ARG A 166 -3.57 6.16 19.42
CA ARG A 166 -3.97 6.33 20.82
C ARG A 166 -5.39 5.84 21.06
N ASP A 167 -6.29 6.14 20.15
CA ASP A 167 -7.70 5.77 20.29
C ASP A 167 -7.91 4.32 19.86
N LYS A 168 -7.33 3.90 18.72
CA LYS A 168 -7.41 2.50 18.28
C LYS A 168 -6.78 1.54 19.29
N PHE A 169 -5.66 1.90 19.93
CA PHE A 169 -5.06 1.08 20.98
C PHE A 169 -5.93 0.98 22.24
N ARG A 170 -6.65 2.06 22.61
CA ARG A 170 -7.62 2.02 23.71
C ARG A 170 -8.78 1.06 23.42
N PHE A 171 -9.32 1.08 22.21
CA PHE A 171 -10.40 0.18 21.79
C PHE A 171 -9.95 -1.27 21.65
N CYS A 172 -8.78 -1.50 21.05
CA CYS A 172 -8.20 -2.84 20.95
C CYS A 172 -7.90 -3.41 22.34
N GLY A 173 -7.27 -2.61 23.21
CA GLY A 173 -6.85 -3.06 24.52
C GLY A 173 -5.62 -3.96 24.47
N ARG A 174 -4.79 -3.87 25.52
CA ARG A 174 -3.50 -4.57 25.57
C ARG A 174 -3.63 -6.09 25.46
N SER A 175 -4.70 -6.66 26.01
CA SER A 175 -4.97 -8.11 25.97
C SER A 175 -5.38 -8.61 24.59
N ASN A 176 -6.02 -7.77 23.75
CA ASN A 176 -6.43 -8.17 22.41
C ASN A 176 -5.34 -7.92 21.37
N TYR A 177 -4.43 -6.97 21.62
CA TYR A 177 -3.36 -6.61 20.68
C TYR A 177 -2.56 -7.82 20.20
N GLY A 178 -2.11 -8.70 21.12
CA GLY A 178 -1.37 -9.90 20.75
C GLY A 178 -2.18 -10.87 19.88
N LYS A 179 -3.50 -10.98 20.12
CA LYS A 179 -4.39 -11.81 19.30
C LYS A 179 -4.54 -11.23 17.89
N VAL A 180 -4.77 -9.93 17.79
CA VAL A 180 -4.93 -9.22 16.51
C VAL A 180 -3.65 -9.30 15.68
N MET A 181 -2.50 -9.02 16.28
CA MET A 181 -1.21 -9.13 15.60
C MET A 181 -0.98 -10.53 15.08
N LYS A 182 -1.28 -11.56 15.88
CA LYS A 182 -1.15 -12.95 15.45
C LYS A 182 -2.06 -13.28 14.27
N ILE A 183 -3.32 -12.85 14.30
CA ILE A 183 -4.27 -13.06 13.19
C ILE A 183 -3.74 -12.44 11.91
N LEU A 184 -3.29 -11.19 11.97
CA LEU A 184 -2.77 -10.48 10.80
C LEU A 184 -1.45 -11.09 10.30
N GLU A 185 -0.54 -11.45 11.19
CA GLU A 185 0.74 -12.07 10.83
C GLU A 185 0.54 -13.42 10.13
N GLU A 186 -0.33 -14.27 10.69
CA GLU A 186 -0.71 -15.55 10.08
C GLU A 186 -1.42 -15.33 8.73
N ALA A 187 -2.35 -14.39 8.68
CA ALA A 187 -3.15 -14.13 7.49
C ALA A 187 -2.40 -13.36 6.39
N MET A 188 -1.26 -12.72 6.67
CA MET A 188 -0.46 -11.98 5.68
C MET A 188 0.73 -12.78 5.16
N ASN A 189 1.06 -13.88 5.80
CA ASN A 189 2.10 -14.81 5.38
C ASN A 189 1.53 -16.20 5.04
N GLU A 190 0.21 -16.30 4.86
CA GLU A 190 -0.46 -17.53 4.52
C GLU A 190 0.01 -18.05 3.15
N GLY A 191 0.26 -19.35 3.04
CA GLY A 191 0.73 -19.98 1.81
C GLY A 191 2.20 -19.73 1.47
N LYS A 192 2.92 -18.91 2.25
CA LYS A 192 4.34 -18.61 2.01
C LYS A 192 5.25 -19.60 2.73
N GLN A 193 6.34 -20.01 2.06
CA GLN A 193 7.39 -20.82 2.67
C GLN A 193 8.21 -20.04 3.70
N GLN A 194 8.38 -18.74 3.47
CA GLN A 194 9.11 -17.83 4.35
C GLN A 194 8.30 -16.54 4.53
N PRO A 195 8.13 -16.03 5.77
CA PRO A 195 7.48 -14.75 6.00
C PRO A 195 8.26 -13.59 5.37
N ASP A 196 7.54 -12.69 4.72
CA ASP A 196 8.07 -11.49 4.07
C ASP A 196 7.24 -10.23 4.40
N SER A 197 6.06 -10.40 4.99
CA SER A 197 5.18 -9.31 5.45
C SER A 197 5.20 -9.24 6.97
N PHE A 198 5.68 -8.12 7.50
CA PHE A 198 5.86 -7.90 8.93
C PHE A 198 5.11 -6.65 9.40
N GLY A 199 4.60 -6.71 10.63
CA GLY A 199 3.99 -5.56 11.30
C GLY A 199 5.03 -4.47 11.54
N GLN A 200 5.01 -3.43 10.71
CA GLN A 200 5.96 -2.32 10.74
C GLN A 200 5.26 -0.99 10.47
N TRP A 201 5.91 0.10 10.80
CA TRP A 201 5.53 1.45 10.41
C TRP A 201 6.04 1.77 9.02
N TRP A 202 5.11 2.14 8.15
CA TRP A 202 5.34 2.53 6.76
C TRP A 202 5.03 4.01 6.59
N TYR A 203 5.92 4.73 5.90
CA TYR A 203 5.61 6.05 5.39
C TYR A 203 4.56 5.88 4.28
N ASP A 204 3.52 6.70 4.28
CA ASP A 204 2.41 6.54 3.33
C ASP A 204 2.61 7.40 2.07
N TRP A 205 2.18 6.91 0.91
CA TRP A 205 2.14 7.66 -0.35
C TRP A 205 1.22 8.89 -0.31
N ASP A 206 0.25 8.95 0.61
CA ASP A 206 -0.64 10.11 0.79
C ASP A 206 0.10 11.34 1.37
N ASN A 207 1.35 11.19 1.80
CA ASN A 207 2.18 12.33 2.14
C ASN A 207 2.60 13.12 0.89
N ALA A 208 2.78 14.43 1.04
CA ALA A 208 3.45 15.24 0.04
C ALA A 208 4.94 14.86 -0.05
N VAL A 209 5.26 13.90 -0.92
CA VAL A 209 6.62 13.46 -1.25
C VAL A 209 6.73 13.35 -2.76
N GLY A 210 7.74 14.02 -3.31
CA GLY A 210 7.89 14.15 -4.76
C GLY A 210 9.33 14.45 -5.15
N VAL A 211 9.69 13.98 -6.34
CA VAL A 211 11.04 14.12 -6.93
C VAL A 211 11.49 15.59 -6.97
N PHE A 212 10.57 16.52 -7.20
CA PHE A 212 10.86 17.96 -7.33
C PHE A 212 10.63 18.77 -6.04
N GLN A 213 10.20 18.13 -4.96
CA GLN A 213 9.78 18.82 -3.71
C GLN A 213 10.60 18.36 -2.50
N SER A 214 11.20 17.18 -2.57
CA SER A 214 11.86 16.54 -1.43
C SER A 214 13.37 16.66 -1.58
N VAL A 215 14.04 17.04 -0.49
CA VAL A 215 15.51 17.14 -0.45
C VAL A 215 16.10 15.89 0.21
N ASP A 216 15.47 15.43 1.29
CA ASP A 216 15.89 14.32 2.14
C ASP A 216 15.33 12.97 1.70
#